data_AF-A0A814V5H7-F1
#
_entry.id   AF-A0A814V5H7-F1
#
_cell.length_a   1.000
_cell.length_b   1.000
_cell.length_c   1.000
_cell.angle_alpha   90.00
_cell.angle_beta   90.00
_cell.angle_gamma   90.00
#
_symmetry.space_group_name_H-M   'P 1'
#
loop_
_entity.id
_entity.type
_entity.pdbx_description
1 polymer ?
#
loop_
_entity_poly.entity_id
_entity_poly.type
_entity_poly.pdbx_seq_one_letter_code
_entity_poly.pdbx_strand_id
1 'polypeptide(L)'
;MAIVSRRLTKRKQLRRRCCRVSDVMCFVGLLGIVLMVIENELIFHSVDRRDTIASWSIKLVITISTAVLLGLIIFYHYLDLSLYAVNNGIEDWRVVLSFNKTVLIALELFFCTIHPFPRHFPVQHSSEDQTTDSTSTPVPSSLYYIPLDVALGLPMFLRLYLLCRYIVFHSHLVQDTLSQSLGYLNQITMDFGFVIKTYAEQWPTRCIVIFCTIAFFVGSWSMRACDFKPTGEHMSMSDAMWLFFVTFATVGYGDLIPSTYCGR
;
A
#
# COMPACT_ATOMS: atom_id res chain seq x y z
N MET A 1 37.76 26.02 6.77
CA MET A 1 37.03 25.81 5.50
C MET A 1 36.89 24.35 5.07
N ALA A 2 37.95 23.52 5.11
CA ALA A 2 37.90 22.13 4.60
C ALA A 2 36.84 21.23 5.29
N ILE A 3 36.65 21.39 6.61
CA ILE A 3 35.68 20.59 7.39
C ILE A 3 34.24 20.91 6.97
N VAL A 4 33.92 22.19 6.74
CA VAL A 4 32.59 22.64 6.30
C VAL A 4 32.28 22.13 4.90
N SER A 5 33.24 22.24 3.97
CA SER A 5 33.10 21.70 2.61
C SER A 5 32.88 20.18 2.61
N ARG A 6 33.63 19.43 3.42
CA ARG A 6 33.45 17.97 3.56
C ARG A 6 32.07 17.60 4.10
N ARG A 7 31.54 18.35 5.08
CA ARG A 7 30.19 18.13 5.63
C ARG A 7 29.10 18.41 4.59
N LEU A 8 29.21 19.50 3.82
CA LEU A 8 28.26 19.83 2.76
C LEU A 8 28.23 18.78 1.65
N THR A 9 29.40 18.30 1.21
CA THR A 9 29.48 17.22 0.21
C THR A 9 28.87 15.92 0.72
N LYS A 10 29.13 15.55 1.98
CA LYS A 10 28.52 14.38 2.62
C LYS A 10 26.98 14.51 2.70
N ARG A 11 26.45 15.68 3.05
CA ARG A 11 24.99 15.96 3.09
C ARG A 11 24.35 15.78 1.71
N LYS A 12 24.94 16.38 0.66
CA LYS A 12 24.45 16.24 -0.72
C LYS A 12 24.44 14.77 -1.17
N GLN A 13 25.50 14.02 -0.84
CA GLN A 13 25.59 12.61 -1.20
C GLN A 13 24.57 11.74 -0.46
N LEU A 14 24.38 11.96 0.85
CA LEU A 14 23.36 11.27 1.65
C LEU A 14 21.96 11.56 1.12
N ARG A 15 21.65 12.83 0.84
CA ARG A 15 20.34 13.22 0.28
C ARG A 15 20.05 12.52 -1.05
N ARG A 16 21.03 12.47 -1.96
CA ARG A 16 20.90 11.74 -3.25
C ARG A 16 20.68 10.25 -3.05
N ARG A 17 21.32 9.63 -2.05
CA ARG A 17 21.08 8.22 -1.70
C ARG A 17 19.68 8.01 -1.16
N CYS A 18 19.18 8.89 -0.29
CA CYS A 18 17.80 8.86 0.18
C CYS A 18 16.80 8.96 -0.98
N CYS A 19 17.02 9.87 -1.95
CA CYS A 19 16.18 9.98 -3.15
C CYS A 19 16.12 8.63 -3.87
N ARG A 20 17.28 8.09 -4.24
CA ARG A 20 17.36 6.84 -5.02
C ARG A 20 16.72 5.66 -4.30
N VAL A 21 16.93 5.55 -2.99
CA VAL A 21 16.33 4.49 -2.18
C VAL A 21 14.81 4.67 -2.09
N SER A 22 14.31 5.91 -1.99
CA SER A 22 12.88 6.22 -2.04
C SER A 22 12.26 5.85 -3.40
N ASP A 23 12.97 6.11 -4.51
CA ASP A 23 12.51 5.75 -5.86
C ASP A 23 12.37 4.24 -6.02
N VAL A 24 13.37 3.48 -5.55
CA VAL A 24 13.35 2.00 -5.58
C VAL A 24 12.24 1.45 -4.67
N MET A 25 12.03 2.02 -3.48
CA MET A 25 10.91 1.62 -2.62
C MET A 25 9.56 1.84 -3.27
N CYS A 26 9.35 3.00 -3.90
CA CYS A 26 8.11 3.28 -4.61
C CYS A 26 7.89 2.26 -5.73
N PHE A 27 8.93 1.96 -6.51
CA PHE A 27 8.86 0.96 -7.58
C PHE A 27 8.51 -0.44 -7.04
N VAL A 28 9.22 -0.92 -6.02
CA VAL A 28 8.97 -2.24 -5.42
C VAL A 28 7.58 -2.31 -4.75
N GLY A 29 7.15 -1.23 -4.10
CA GLY A 29 5.82 -1.13 -3.49
C GLY A 29 4.70 -1.21 -4.53
N LEU A 30 4.82 -0.46 -5.64
CA LEU A 30 3.86 -0.51 -6.75
C LEU A 30 3.86 -1.87 -7.46
N LEU A 31 5.04 -2.46 -7.68
CA LEU A 31 5.16 -3.80 -8.24
C LEU A 31 4.44 -4.84 -7.38
N GLY A 32 4.57 -4.74 -6.05
CA GLY A 32 3.86 -5.60 -5.11
C GLY A 32 2.34 -5.50 -5.22
N ILE A 33 1.80 -4.27 -5.35
CA ILE A 33 0.36 -4.06 -5.55
C ILE A 33 -0.10 -4.67 -6.88
N VAL A 34 0.65 -4.46 -7.98
CA VAL A 34 0.30 -4.99 -9.30
C VAL A 34 0.30 -6.52 -9.30
N LEU A 35 1.33 -7.14 -8.72
CA LEU A 35 1.41 -8.60 -8.61
C LEU A 35 0.27 -9.17 -7.76
N MET A 36 -0.08 -8.50 -6.66
CA MET A 36 -1.20 -8.86 -5.78
C MET A 36 -2.54 -8.81 -6.54
N VAL A 37 -2.79 -7.74 -7.32
CA VAL A 37 -3.99 -7.66 -8.19
C VAL A 37 -4.02 -8.78 -9.22
N ILE A 38 -2.90 -9.05 -9.91
CA ILE A 38 -2.82 -10.12 -10.92
C ILE A 38 -3.09 -11.49 -10.29
N GLU A 39 -2.54 -11.75 -9.12
CA GLU A 39 -2.74 -13.01 -8.40
C GLU A 39 -4.22 -13.23 -8.07
N ASN A 40 -4.87 -12.21 -7.52
CA ASN A 40 -6.28 -12.28 -7.19
C ASN A 40 -7.15 -12.44 -8.44
N GLU A 41 -6.88 -11.70 -9.52
CA GLU A 41 -7.59 -11.88 -10.80
C GLU A 41 -7.45 -13.29 -11.36
N LEU A 42 -6.26 -13.89 -11.24
CA LEU A 42 -6.03 -15.28 -11.64
C LEU A 42 -6.90 -16.23 -10.80
N ILE A 43 -6.97 -16.02 -9.48
CA ILE A 43 -7.80 -16.81 -8.57
C ILE A 43 -9.29 -16.68 -8.90
N PHE A 44 -9.78 -15.48 -9.23
CA PHE A 44 -11.17 -15.25 -9.63
C PHE A 44 -11.52 -15.94 -10.95
N HIS A 45 -10.57 -16.03 -11.90
CA HIS A 45 -10.83 -16.65 -13.21
C HIS A 45 -10.67 -18.18 -13.18
N SER A 46 -9.74 -18.71 -12.37
CA SER A 46 -9.43 -20.15 -12.32
C SER A 46 -10.05 -20.85 -11.11
N VAL A 47 -11.35 -20.62 -10.85
CA VAL A 47 -12.10 -21.23 -9.72
C VAL A 47 -11.93 -22.76 -9.64
N ASP A 48 -11.66 -23.40 -10.79
CA ASP A 48 -11.51 -24.85 -10.94
C ASP A 48 -10.06 -25.38 -10.92
N ARG A 49 -9.02 -24.53 -10.86
CA ARG A 49 -7.61 -24.95 -10.94
C ARG A 49 -6.70 -24.20 -9.95
N ARG A 50 -7.11 -24.24 -8.68
CA ARG A 50 -6.51 -23.49 -7.56
C ARG A 50 -5.05 -23.85 -7.23
N ASP A 51 -4.53 -24.97 -7.76
CA ASP A 51 -3.23 -25.53 -7.36
C ASP A 51 -2.20 -25.58 -8.49
N THR A 52 -2.11 -24.51 -9.29
CA THR A 52 -1.10 -24.44 -10.35
C THR A 52 0.21 -23.84 -9.81
N ILE A 53 1.36 -24.36 -10.28
CA ILE A 53 2.73 -23.84 -9.97
C ILE A 53 2.82 -22.32 -10.15
N ALA A 54 2.02 -21.74 -11.06
CA ALA A 54 1.93 -20.31 -11.32
C ALA A 54 1.48 -19.50 -10.09
N SER A 55 0.37 -19.87 -9.43
CA SER A 55 -0.13 -19.13 -8.26
C SER A 55 0.86 -19.19 -7.10
N TRP A 56 1.51 -20.33 -6.89
CA TRP A 56 2.55 -20.48 -5.89
C TRP A 56 3.78 -19.60 -6.18
N SER A 57 4.19 -19.53 -7.45
CA SER A 57 5.31 -18.70 -7.89
C SER A 57 5.02 -17.21 -7.68
N ILE A 58 3.80 -16.75 -8.01
CA ILE A 58 3.40 -15.34 -7.81
C ILE A 58 3.39 -14.99 -6.32
N LYS A 59 2.79 -15.83 -5.47
CA LYS A 59 2.82 -15.65 -4.00
C LYS A 59 4.25 -15.54 -3.46
N LEU A 60 5.16 -16.40 -3.94
CA LEU A 60 6.57 -16.39 -3.55
C LEU A 60 7.24 -15.06 -3.97
N VAL A 61 7.04 -14.60 -5.20
CA VAL A 61 7.57 -13.32 -5.68
C VAL A 61 7.02 -12.14 -4.86
N ILE A 62 5.76 -12.18 -4.45
CA ILE A 62 5.15 -11.17 -3.57
C ILE A 62 5.81 -11.17 -2.19
N THR A 63 6.07 -12.34 -1.61
CA THR A 63 6.78 -12.43 -0.31
C THR A 63 8.22 -11.92 -0.43
N ILE A 64 8.97 -12.30 -1.48
CA ILE A 64 10.34 -11.80 -1.69
C ILE A 64 10.35 -10.28 -1.90
N SER A 65 9.47 -9.75 -2.74
CA SER A 65 9.38 -8.31 -2.99
C SER A 65 9.04 -7.53 -1.72
N THR A 66 8.17 -8.08 -0.86
CA THR A 66 7.85 -7.50 0.45
C THR A 66 9.04 -7.53 1.40
N ALA A 67 9.80 -8.63 1.46
CA ALA A 67 11.01 -8.70 2.29
C ALA A 67 12.08 -7.68 1.84
N VAL A 68 12.27 -7.52 0.53
CA VAL A 68 13.14 -6.50 -0.04
C VAL A 68 12.64 -5.09 0.30
N LEU A 69 11.33 -4.84 0.19
CA LEU A 69 10.73 -3.55 0.55
C LEU A 69 10.98 -3.20 2.02
N LEU A 70 10.79 -4.14 2.94
CA LEU A 70 11.06 -3.94 4.38
C LEU A 70 12.53 -3.59 4.63
N GLY A 71 13.45 -4.32 3.99
CA GLY A 71 14.88 -4.01 4.06
C GLY A 71 15.21 -2.59 3.56
N LEU A 72 14.57 -2.16 2.47
CA LEU A 72 14.73 -0.81 1.92
C LEU A 72 14.15 0.27 2.83
N ILE A 73 13.00 0.03 3.48
CA ILE A 73 12.40 0.96 4.45
C ILE A 73 13.35 1.16 5.64
N ILE A 74 13.90 0.08 6.20
CA ILE A 74 14.88 0.14 7.29
C ILE A 74 16.12 0.92 6.83
N PHE A 75 16.64 0.60 5.65
CA PHE A 75 17.81 1.27 5.10
C PHE A 75 17.59 2.77 4.86
N TYR A 76 16.40 3.16 4.40
CA TYR A 76 16.04 4.57 4.26
C TYR A 76 16.00 5.29 5.58
N HIS A 77 15.35 4.72 6.61
CA HIS A 77 15.28 5.35 7.91
C HIS A 77 16.66 5.49 8.53
N TYR A 78 17.55 4.52 8.31
CA TYR A 78 18.97 4.67 8.65
C TYR A 78 19.64 5.86 7.95
N LEU A 79 19.44 6.02 6.63
CA LEU A 79 20.00 7.14 5.87
C LEU A 79 19.42 8.49 6.31
N ASP A 80 18.12 8.55 6.62
CA ASP A 80 17.45 9.77 7.11
C ASP A 80 17.96 10.19 8.50
N LEU A 81 18.10 9.22 9.41
CA LEU A 81 18.72 9.45 10.73
C LEU A 81 20.18 9.89 10.58
N SER A 82 20.93 9.30 9.64
CA SER A 82 22.31 9.70 9.34
C SER A 82 22.39 11.13 8.79
N LEU A 83 21.45 11.52 7.92
CA LEU A 83 21.33 12.87 7.41
C LEU A 83 21.04 13.86 8.54
N TYR A 84 20.12 13.51 9.45
CA TYR A 84 19.77 14.31 10.63
C TYR A 84 20.97 14.48 11.57
N ALA A 85 21.72 13.41 11.84
CA ALA A 85 22.93 13.44 12.67
C ALA A 85 23.98 14.40 12.08
N VAL A 86 24.22 14.32 10.77
CA VAL A 86 25.18 15.23 10.07
C VAL A 86 24.68 16.67 10.02
N ASN A 87 23.37 16.91 10.01
CA ASN A 87 22.80 18.25 10.06
C ASN A 87 23.02 18.92 11.43
N ASN A 88 22.82 18.17 12.51
CA ASN A 88 22.94 18.67 13.89
C ASN A 88 24.34 18.48 14.51
N GLY A 89 25.26 17.79 13.82
CA GLY A 89 26.60 17.52 14.34
C GLY A 89 26.63 16.51 15.48
N ILE A 90 25.64 15.62 15.55
CA ILE A 90 25.51 14.59 16.58
C ILE A 90 26.34 13.37 16.16
N GLU A 91 27.20 12.87 17.04
CA GLU A 91 28.05 11.70 16.78
C GLU A 91 27.33 10.39 17.13
N ASP A 92 26.42 10.41 18.12
CA ASP A 92 25.67 9.24 18.58
C ASP A 92 24.29 9.12 17.92
N TRP A 93 24.07 8.03 17.17
CA TRP A 93 22.79 7.74 16.52
C TRP A 93 21.63 7.50 17.52
N ARG A 94 21.93 7.05 18.74
CA ARG A 94 20.93 6.78 19.79
C ARG A 94 20.22 8.04 20.25
N VAL A 95 20.94 9.17 20.29
CA VAL A 95 20.41 10.48 20.67
C VAL A 95 19.45 11.03 19.60
N VAL A 96 19.61 10.57 18.35
CA VAL A 96 18.78 10.98 17.22
C VAL A 96 17.44 10.22 17.17
N LEU A 97 17.35 9.05 17.80
CA LEU A 97 16.18 8.18 17.76
C LEU A 97 15.19 8.50 18.89
N SER A 98 14.19 9.34 18.60
CA SER A 98 13.07 9.63 19.52
C SER A 98 12.03 8.50 19.55
N PHE A 99 11.39 8.28 20.70
CA PHE A 99 10.32 7.28 20.88
C PHE A 99 9.19 7.44 19.85
N ASN A 100 8.71 8.67 19.63
CA ASN A 100 7.66 8.92 18.63
C ASN A 100 8.08 8.47 17.23
N LYS A 101 9.34 8.75 16.83
CA LYS A 101 9.85 8.33 15.51
C LYS A 101 9.93 6.80 15.41
N THR A 102 10.40 6.14 16.45
CA THR A 102 10.47 4.67 16.50
C THR A 102 9.09 4.03 16.36
N VAL A 103 8.07 4.57 17.04
CA VAL A 103 6.70 4.08 16.93
C VAL A 103 6.15 4.26 15.51
N LEU A 104 6.38 5.41 14.87
CA LEU A 104 5.96 5.63 13.49
C LEU A 104 6.67 4.64 12.52
N ILE A 105 7.98 4.43 12.69
CA ILE A 105 8.74 3.45 11.89
C ILE A 105 8.21 2.03 12.10
N ALA A 106 7.89 1.67 13.34
CA ALA A 106 7.33 0.36 13.67
C ALA A 106 5.95 0.15 13.04
N LEU A 107 5.10 1.18 13.04
CA LEU A 107 3.80 1.14 12.36
C LEU A 107 3.97 1.02 10.84
N GLU A 108 4.89 1.78 10.25
CA GLU A 108 5.19 1.70 8.81
C GLU A 108 5.63 0.28 8.42
N LEU A 109 6.52 -0.32 9.21
CA LEU A 109 6.95 -1.71 9.02
C LEU A 109 5.79 -2.69 9.21
N PHE A 110 4.98 -2.53 10.25
CA PHE A 110 3.82 -3.38 10.53
C PHE A 110 2.87 -3.41 9.33
N PHE A 111 2.45 -2.25 8.83
CA PHE A 111 1.58 -2.17 7.66
C PHE A 111 2.21 -2.75 6.40
N CYS A 112 3.52 -2.58 6.19
CA CYS A 112 4.21 -3.18 5.04
C CYS A 112 4.38 -4.70 5.15
N THR A 113 4.43 -5.27 6.37
CA THR A 113 4.50 -6.72 6.58
C THR A 113 3.21 -7.44 6.25
N ILE A 114 2.06 -6.74 6.25
CA ILE A 114 0.78 -7.33 5.88
C ILE A 114 0.78 -7.57 4.36
N HIS A 115 0.88 -8.84 3.98
CA HIS A 115 0.77 -9.35 2.62
C HIS A 115 0.12 -10.73 2.66
N PRO A 116 -0.59 -11.17 1.60
CA PRO A 116 -1.05 -12.54 1.50
C PRO A 116 0.17 -13.47 1.51
N PHE A 117 0.40 -14.13 2.64
CA PHE A 117 1.49 -15.06 2.80
C PHE A 117 1.09 -16.39 2.15
N PRO A 118 2.00 -17.09 1.43
CA PRO A 118 1.74 -18.44 0.92
C PRO A 118 1.59 -19.41 2.09
N ARG A 119 0.41 -19.45 2.70
CA ARG A 119 0.09 -20.40 3.76
C ARG A 119 -0.44 -21.68 3.12
N HIS A 120 0.36 -22.73 3.24
CA HIS A 120 0.00 -24.09 2.87
C HIS A 120 -0.97 -24.63 3.93
N PHE A 121 -2.26 -24.33 3.79
CA PHE A 121 -3.27 -25.14 4.47
C PHE A 121 -3.68 -26.23 3.47
N PRO A 122 -3.51 -27.52 3.78
CA PRO A 122 -4.24 -28.53 3.06
C PRO A 122 -5.72 -28.22 3.29
N VAL A 123 -6.42 -27.88 2.20
CA VAL A 123 -7.88 -27.87 2.18
C VAL A 123 -8.28 -29.29 2.53
N GLN A 124 -8.75 -29.50 3.76
CA GLN A 124 -9.50 -30.69 4.09
C GLN A 124 -10.81 -30.57 3.31
N HIS A 125 -10.79 -31.08 2.09
CA HIS A 125 -11.97 -31.33 1.32
C HIS A 125 -12.72 -32.41 2.10
N SER A 126 -13.67 -32.00 2.94
CA SER A 126 -14.72 -32.91 3.40
C SER A 126 -15.58 -33.18 2.18
N SER A 127 -15.07 -34.03 1.30
CA SER A 127 -15.87 -34.77 0.33
C SER A 127 -16.73 -35.74 1.14
N GLU A 128 -17.83 -35.24 1.68
CA GLU A 128 -18.91 -36.11 2.15
C GLU A 128 -19.73 -36.46 0.91
N ASP A 129 -19.24 -37.48 0.20
CA ASP A 129 -19.99 -38.15 -0.85
C ASP A 129 -21.27 -38.74 -0.24
N GLN A 130 -22.38 -38.39 -0.88
CA GLN A 130 -23.74 -38.90 -0.78
C GLN A 130 -23.95 -40.21 0.01
N THR A 131 -24.86 -40.19 0.99
CA THR A 131 -25.96 -41.18 1.04
C THR A 131 -27.09 -40.76 1.99
N THR A 132 -28.27 -40.59 1.39
CA THR A 132 -29.62 -40.88 1.92
C THR A 132 -30.15 -40.21 3.20
N ASP A 133 -31.39 -39.73 3.02
CA ASP A 133 -32.47 -39.56 4.00
C ASP A 133 -32.66 -38.21 4.70
N SER A 134 -33.80 -37.62 4.30
CA SER A 134 -34.65 -36.65 4.98
C SER A 134 -34.42 -36.48 6.49
N THR A 135 -34.19 -35.25 6.94
CA THR A 135 -35.11 -34.50 7.83
C THR A 135 -34.56 -33.09 8.08
N SER A 136 -35.43 -32.11 7.88
CA SER A 136 -35.26 -30.69 8.18
C SER A 136 -34.65 -30.38 9.55
N THR A 137 -33.49 -29.71 9.57
CA THR A 137 -33.13 -28.69 10.56
C THR A 137 -32.15 -27.69 9.94
N PRO A 138 -32.43 -26.37 9.91
CA PRO A 138 -31.47 -25.37 9.44
C PRO A 138 -30.49 -25.07 10.58
N VAL A 139 -29.31 -25.69 10.54
CA VAL A 139 -28.20 -25.33 11.42
C VAL A 139 -27.61 -24.01 10.92
N PRO A 140 -27.41 -22.98 11.77
CA PRO A 140 -26.93 -21.67 11.32
C PRO A 140 -25.41 -21.72 11.09
N SER A 141 -25.00 -22.09 9.89
CA SER A 141 -23.61 -22.05 9.43
C SER A 141 -23.28 -20.67 8.83
N SER A 142 -23.35 -19.60 9.64
CA SER A 142 -23.05 -18.23 9.21
C SER A 142 -21.67 -17.72 9.69
N LEU A 143 -20.63 -18.54 9.59
CA LEU A 143 -19.25 -18.04 9.61
C LEU A 143 -18.76 -17.93 8.16
N TYR A 144 -19.11 -16.81 7.54
CA TYR A 144 -18.74 -16.45 6.18
C TYR A 144 -17.21 -16.35 6.08
N TYR A 145 -16.56 -17.37 5.51
CA TYR A 145 -15.12 -17.35 5.26
C TYR A 145 -14.82 -16.39 4.10
N ILE A 146 -14.47 -15.15 4.42
CA ILE A 146 -13.78 -14.27 3.47
C ILE A 146 -12.43 -14.95 3.20
N PRO A 147 -12.03 -15.20 1.94
CA PRO A 147 -10.71 -15.72 1.64
C PRO A 147 -9.68 -14.83 2.32
N LEU A 148 -8.83 -15.42 3.16
CA LEU A 148 -7.80 -14.69 3.91
C LEU A 148 -6.94 -13.83 2.96
N ASP A 149 -6.75 -14.29 1.74
CA ASP A 149 -6.03 -13.62 0.65
C ASP A 149 -6.70 -12.29 0.22
N VAL A 150 -8.03 -12.20 0.22
CA VAL A 150 -8.78 -10.96 -0.07
C VAL A 150 -8.67 -9.98 1.10
N ALA A 151 -8.87 -10.46 2.32
CA ALA A 151 -8.78 -9.64 3.53
C ALA A 151 -7.36 -9.07 3.74
N LEU A 152 -6.33 -9.84 3.37
CA LEU A 152 -4.92 -9.42 3.40
C LEU A 152 -4.51 -8.61 2.15
N GLY A 153 -5.28 -8.64 1.07
CA GLY A 153 -5.06 -7.84 -0.14
C GLY A 153 -5.46 -6.37 0.01
N LEU A 154 -6.53 -6.06 0.76
CA LEU A 154 -6.94 -4.67 1.04
C LEU A 154 -5.85 -3.82 1.74
N PRO A 155 -5.22 -4.27 2.84
CA PRO A 155 -4.16 -3.50 3.49
C PRO A 155 -2.91 -3.33 2.61
N MET A 156 -2.73 -4.13 1.55
CA MET A 156 -1.62 -3.95 0.61
C MET A 156 -1.71 -2.61 -0.16
N PHE A 157 -2.91 -2.07 -0.39
CA PHE A 157 -3.06 -0.73 -0.98
C PHE A 157 -2.56 0.39 -0.09
N LEU A 158 -2.41 0.16 1.22
CA LEU A 158 -1.83 1.14 2.11
C LEU A 158 -0.44 1.56 1.60
N ARG A 159 0.31 0.65 0.95
CA ARG A 159 1.61 0.92 0.31
C ARG A 159 1.59 2.07 -0.71
N LEU A 160 0.42 2.52 -1.19
CA LEU A 160 0.29 3.75 -1.99
C LEU A 160 0.80 5.00 -1.24
N TYR A 161 0.93 4.97 0.08
CA TYR A 161 1.59 6.04 0.83
C TYR A 161 3.04 6.26 0.36
N LEU A 162 3.74 5.22 -0.12
CA LEU A 162 5.09 5.30 -0.67
C LEU A 162 5.14 6.16 -1.94
N LEU A 163 4.08 6.10 -2.76
CA LEU A 163 3.93 6.97 -3.94
C LEU A 163 3.76 8.44 -3.50
N CYS A 164 2.94 8.69 -2.47
CA CYS A 164 2.79 10.05 -1.93
C CYS A 164 4.12 10.58 -1.38
N ARG A 165 4.87 9.75 -0.65
CA ARG A 165 6.23 10.07 -0.18
C ARG A 165 7.18 10.38 -1.34
N TYR A 166 7.15 9.58 -2.41
CA TYR A 166 7.94 9.80 -3.63
C TYR A 166 7.63 11.17 -4.25
N ILE A 167 6.35 11.49 -4.44
CA ILE A 167 5.91 12.79 -5.00
C ILE A 167 6.44 13.95 -4.16
N VAL A 168 6.31 13.86 -2.83
CA VAL A 168 6.81 14.90 -1.93
C VAL A 168 8.33 15.03 -1.98
N PHE A 169 9.07 13.92 -2.05
CA PHE A 169 10.53 13.95 -2.10
C PHE A 169 11.09 14.46 -3.45
N HIS A 170 10.34 14.23 -4.53
CA HIS A 170 10.68 14.73 -5.87
C HIS A 170 10.14 16.14 -6.14
N SER A 171 9.40 16.73 -5.19
CA SER A 171 8.89 18.07 -5.38
C SER A 171 10.00 19.10 -5.52
N HIS A 172 9.84 19.99 -6.50
CA HIS A 172 10.74 21.13 -6.74
C HIS A 172 10.89 21.97 -5.46
N LEU A 173 9.80 22.13 -4.71
CA LEU A 173 9.77 22.84 -3.42
C LEU A 173 10.75 22.29 -2.37
N VAL A 174 10.93 20.97 -2.33
CA VAL A 174 11.82 20.30 -1.36
C VAL A 174 13.26 20.19 -1.88
N GLN A 175 13.47 20.21 -3.20
CA GLN A 175 14.80 20.12 -3.82
C GLN A 175 15.47 21.48 -3.98
N ASP A 176 14.69 22.55 -4.10
CA ASP A 176 15.18 23.89 -4.30
C ASP A 176 15.92 24.42 -3.08
N THR A 177 17.17 24.81 -3.31
CA THR A 177 18.00 25.48 -2.29
C THR A 177 17.41 26.83 -1.87
N LEU A 178 16.74 27.54 -2.80
CA LEU A 178 16.08 28.82 -2.51
C LEU A 178 14.89 28.62 -1.57
N SER A 179 13.98 27.70 -1.91
CA SER A 179 12.82 27.35 -1.10
C SER A 179 13.24 26.90 0.31
N GLN A 180 14.28 26.07 0.41
CA GLN A 180 14.83 25.64 1.69
C GLN A 180 15.43 26.80 2.50
N SER A 181 16.12 27.74 1.84
CA SER A 181 16.69 28.92 2.50
C SER A 181 15.62 29.90 3.00
N LEU A 182 14.56 30.13 2.22
CA LEU A 182 13.42 30.96 2.61
C LEU A 182 12.63 30.34 3.77
N GLY A 183 12.45 29.02 3.77
CA GLY A 183 11.84 28.30 4.89
C GLY A 183 12.62 28.47 6.19
N TYR A 184 13.95 28.37 6.14
CA TYR A 184 14.80 28.59 7.31
C TYR A 184 14.75 30.04 7.80
N LEU A 185 14.78 31.02 6.88
CA LEU A 185 14.68 32.44 7.21
C LEU A 185 13.34 32.79 7.88
N ASN A 186 12.25 32.19 7.42
CA ASN A 186 10.91 32.38 7.98
C ASN A 186 10.59 31.45 9.16
N GLN A 187 11.54 30.62 9.60
CA GLN A 187 11.34 29.60 10.64
C GLN A 187 10.18 28.63 10.36
N ILE A 188 9.88 28.38 9.08
CA ILE A 188 8.85 27.43 8.66
C ILE A 188 9.51 26.07 8.47
N THR A 189 9.06 25.06 9.20
CA THR A 189 9.45 23.68 8.97
C THR A 189 8.80 23.18 7.69
N MET A 190 9.62 22.68 6.76
CA MET A 190 9.16 22.08 5.51
C MET A 190 8.62 20.67 5.79
N ASP A 191 7.45 20.62 6.40
CA ASP A 191 6.76 19.38 6.76
C ASP A 191 5.98 18.80 5.57
N PHE A 192 5.68 17.51 5.63
CA PHE A 192 4.89 16.81 4.60
C PHE A 192 3.53 17.46 4.35
N GLY A 193 2.84 17.87 5.42
CA GLY A 193 1.54 18.56 5.32
C GLY A 193 1.63 19.92 4.64
N PHE A 194 2.73 20.65 4.84
CA PHE A 194 2.99 21.91 4.16
C PHE A 194 3.13 21.69 2.65
N VAL A 195 3.94 20.70 2.24
CA VAL A 195 4.14 20.39 0.82
C VAL A 195 2.82 20.01 0.14
N ILE A 196 2.04 19.11 0.74
CA ILE A 196 0.74 18.71 0.18
C ILE A 196 -0.19 19.91 0.05
N LYS A 197 -0.27 20.76 1.09
CA LYS A 197 -1.10 21.97 1.06
C LYS A 197 -0.67 22.90 -0.08
N THR A 198 0.62 23.13 -0.26
CA THR A 198 1.14 23.96 -1.36
C THR A 198 0.80 23.38 -2.72
N TYR A 199 0.90 22.07 -2.92
CA TYR A 199 0.52 21.42 -4.18
C TYR A 199 -0.99 21.56 -4.47
N ALA A 200 -1.83 21.35 -3.46
CA ALA A 200 -3.27 21.49 -3.59
C ALA A 200 -3.69 22.93 -3.91
N GLU A 201 -2.96 23.92 -3.39
CA GLU A 201 -3.20 25.34 -3.66
C GLU A 201 -2.70 25.78 -5.04
N GLN A 202 -1.55 25.26 -5.49
CA GLN A 202 -0.97 25.66 -6.76
C GLN A 202 -1.65 24.98 -7.98
N TRP A 203 -2.01 23.70 -7.86
CA TRP A 203 -2.59 22.91 -8.96
C TRP A 203 -3.81 22.07 -8.51
N PRO A 204 -4.89 22.70 -8.02
CA PRO A 204 -6.02 22.00 -7.40
C PRO A 204 -6.65 20.94 -8.31
N THR A 205 -6.89 21.29 -9.58
CA THR A 205 -7.51 20.38 -10.56
C THR A 205 -6.66 19.13 -10.80
N ARG A 206 -5.34 19.27 -10.92
CA ARG A 206 -4.44 18.13 -11.16
C ARG A 206 -4.40 17.20 -9.95
N CYS A 207 -4.31 17.76 -8.75
CA CYS A 207 -4.34 16.98 -7.51
C CYS A 207 -5.65 16.19 -7.36
N ILE A 208 -6.79 16.82 -7.61
CA ILE A 208 -8.10 16.16 -7.53
C ILE A 208 -8.23 15.06 -8.59
N VAL A 209 -7.84 15.31 -9.85
CA VAL A 209 -7.92 14.29 -10.91
C VAL A 209 -7.04 13.07 -10.58
N ILE A 210 -5.81 13.28 -10.10
CA ILE A 210 -4.93 12.17 -9.70
C ILE A 210 -5.53 11.41 -8.52
N PHE A 211 -6.08 12.11 -7.52
CA PHE A 211 -6.71 11.46 -6.37
C PHE A 211 -7.93 10.64 -6.78
N CYS A 212 -8.85 11.22 -7.57
CA CYS A 212 -10.06 10.54 -8.03
C CYS A 212 -9.75 9.33 -8.90
N THR A 213 -8.74 9.41 -9.77
CA THR A 213 -8.34 8.26 -10.61
C THR A 213 -7.76 7.12 -9.77
N ILE A 214 -6.88 7.41 -8.80
CA ILE A 214 -6.36 6.38 -7.88
C ILE A 214 -7.50 5.76 -7.06
N ALA A 215 -8.36 6.59 -6.47
CA ALA A 215 -9.50 6.13 -5.69
C ALA A 215 -10.45 5.25 -6.52
N PHE A 216 -10.70 5.62 -7.79
CA PHE A 216 -11.52 4.84 -8.71
C PHE A 216 -10.97 3.44 -8.94
N PHE A 217 -9.69 3.30 -9.29
CA PHE A 217 -9.11 1.97 -9.54
C PHE A 217 -9.03 1.12 -8.27
N VAL A 218 -8.55 1.69 -7.16
CA VAL A 218 -8.43 0.98 -5.88
C VAL A 218 -9.80 0.58 -5.35
N GLY A 219 -10.76 1.50 -5.39
CA GLY A 219 -12.11 1.28 -4.90
C GLY A 219 -12.88 0.26 -5.73
N SER A 220 -12.83 0.37 -7.07
CA SER A 220 -13.50 -0.59 -7.96
C SER A 220 -12.97 -2.02 -7.75
N TRP A 221 -11.65 -2.16 -7.66
CA TRP A 221 -11.03 -3.46 -7.40
C TRP A 221 -11.38 -3.99 -6.00
N SER A 222 -11.36 -3.11 -4.98
CA SER A 222 -11.70 -3.49 -3.60
C SER A 222 -13.15 -3.95 -3.46
N MET A 223 -14.10 -3.25 -4.10
CA MET A 223 -15.52 -3.63 -4.13
C MET A 223 -15.72 -5.02 -4.73
N ARG A 224 -15.06 -5.28 -5.88
CA ARG A 224 -15.10 -6.59 -6.51
C ARG A 224 -14.47 -7.68 -5.65
N ALA A 225 -13.33 -7.37 -5.02
CA ALA A 225 -12.62 -8.31 -4.19
C ALA A 225 -13.46 -8.71 -2.96
N CYS A 226 -14.12 -7.73 -2.33
CA CYS A 226 -14.99 -7.95 -1.18
C CYS A 226 -16.28 -8.72 -1.52
N ASP A 227 -16.89 -8.49 -2.68
CA ASP A 227 -18.11 -9.20 -3.11
C ASP A 227 -17.82 -10.58 -3.75
N PHE A 228 -16.80 -11.27 -3.25
CA PHE A 228 -16.48 -12.64 -3.66
C PHE A 228 -17.47 -13.64 -3.06
N LYS A 229 -18.24 -14.32 -3.93
CA LYS A 229 -19.10 -15.44 -3.56
C LYS A 229 -18.48 -16.80 -3.91
N PRO A 230 -18.36 -17.75 -2.97
CA PRO A 230 -17.82 -19.09 -3.23
C PRO A 230 -18.61 -19.92 -4.27
N THR A 231 -19.82 -19.50 -4.62
CA THR A 231 -20.71 -20.15 -5.59
C THR A 231 -20.34 -19.88 -7.06
N GLY A 232 -19.29 -19.09 -7.31
CA GLY A 232 -18.82 -18.76 -8.68
C GLY A 232 -19.55 -17.58 -9.34
N GLU A 233 -20.58 -17.04 -8.70
CA GLU A 233 -21.23 -15.79 -9.11
C GLU A 233 -20.45 -14.60 -8.55
N HIS A 234 -19.47 -14.12 -9.29
CA HIS A 234 -18.69 -12.93 -8.94
C HIS A 234 -19.23 -11.70 -9.67
N MET A 235 -19.21 -10.55 -9.00
CA MET A 235 -19.46 -9.27 -9.66
C MET A 235 -18.40 -9.04 -10.75
N SER A 236 -18.85 -8.70 -11.96
CA SER A 236 -17.95 -8.39 -13.06
C SER A 236 -17.15 -7.11 -12.74
N MET A 237 -15.99 -6.92 -13.39
CA MET A 237 -15.19 -5.70 -13.18
C MET A 237 -15.96 -4.44 -13.59
N SER A 238 -16.77 -4.50 -14.65
CA SER A 238 -17.60 -3.38 -15.10
C SER A 238 -18.66 -3.00 -14.07
N ASP A 239 -19.31 -4.00 -13.47
CA ASP A 239 -20.33 -3.77 -12.45
C ASP A 239 -19.72 -3.17 -11.18
N ALA A 240 -18.53 -3.64 -10.80
CA ALA A 240 -17.78 -3.08 -9.68
C ALA A 240 -17.32 -1.64 -9.93
N MET A 241 -16.86 -1.34 -11.15
CA MET A 241 -16.49 0.01 -11.58
C MET A 241 -17.69 0.96 -11.56
N TRP A 242 -18.83 0.52 -12.08
CA TRP A 242 -20.08 1.29 -12.07
C TRP A 242 -20.56 1.55 -10.63
N LEU A 243 -20.61 0.50 -9.81
CA LEU A 243 -21.03 0.60 -8.41
C LEU A 243 -20.13 1.56 -7.63
N PHE A 244 -18.80 1.44 -7.77
CA PHE A 244 -17.87 2.34 -7.09
C PHE A 244 -18.04 3.79 -7.57
N PHE A 245 -18.17 4.02 -8.88
CA PHE A 245 -18.37 5.37 -9.42
C PHE A 245 -19.64 6.04 -8.91
N VAL A 246 -20.78 5.34 -8.98
CA VAL A 246 -22.09 5.84 -8.52
C VAL A 246 -22.08 6.13 -7.01
N THR A 247 -21.37 5.29 -6.25
CA THR A 247 -21.21 5.46 -4.80
C THR A 247 -20.29 6.64 -4.47
N PHE A 248 -19.13 6.74 -5.13
CA PHE A 248 -18.17 7.82 -4.94
C PHE A 248 -18.76 9.19 -5.33
N ALA A 249 -19.60 9.23 -6.36
CA ALA A 249 -20.35 10.41 -6.76
C ALA A 249 -21.58 10.69 -5.87
N THR A 250 -21.86 9.84 -4.87
CA THR A 250 -23.00 9.94 -3.96
C THR A 250 -24.38 9.92 -4.65
N VAL A 251 -24.48 9.29 -5.82
CA VAL A 251 -25.73 9.21 -6.59
C VAL A 251 -26.61 8.06 -6.09
N GLY A 252 -26.05 6.86 -5.92
CA GLY A 252 -26.72 5.72 -5.31
C GLY A 252 -28.01 5.25 -6.01
N TYR A 253 -27.95 4.93 -7.31
CA TYR A 253 -29.12 4.46 -8.07
C TYR A 253 -29.79 3.20 -7.48
N GLY A 254 -29.02 2.32 -6.82
CA GLY A 254 -29.54 1.10 -6.20
C GLY A 254 -29.82 -0.05 -7.17
N ASP A 255 -29.32 0.05 -8.40
CA ASP A 255 -29.38 -0.98 -9.44
C ASP A 255 -28.42 -2.16 -9.16
N LEU A 256 -27.25 -1.85 -8.58
CA LEU A 256 -26.30 -2.83 -8.05
C LEU A 256 -26.10 -2.60 -6.56
N ILE A 257 -26.06 -3.67 -5.78
CA ILE A 257 -25.89 -3.62 -4.32
C ILE A 257 -24.94 -4.74 -3.89
N PRO A 258 -23.94 -4.46 -3.02
CA PRO A 258 -23.08 -5.49 -2.49
C PRO A 258 -23.88 -6.49 -1.66
N SER A 259 -23.72 -7.76 -1.99
CA SER A 259 -24.44 -8.86 -1.36
C SER A 259 -23.76 -9.33 -0.07
N THR A 260 -22.45 -9.18 0.00
CA THR A 260 -21.59 -9.62 1.11
C THR A 260 -21.43 -8.55 2.19
N TYR A 261 -21.08 -8.97 3.41
CA TYR A 261 -20.76 -8.04 4.49
C TYR A 261 -19.47 -7.24 4.23
N CYS A 262 -18.48 -7.81 3.54
CA CYS A 262 -17.24 -7.10 3.17
C CYS A 262 -17.52 -5.97 2.17
N GLY A 263 -18.43 -6.21 1.23
CA GLY A 263 -18.73 -5.23 0.18
C GLY A 263 -19.62 -4.08 0.65
N ARG A 264 -20.35 -4.24 1.76
CA ARG A 264 -21.17 -3.19 2.39
C ARG A 264 -20.31 -2.28 3.26
#